data_AF-A0A9Q4RFE6-F1
#
_entry.id   AF-A0A9Q4RFE6-F1
#
_cell.length_a   1.000
_cell.length_b   1.000
_cell.length_c   1.000
_cell.angle_alpha   90.00
_cell.angle_beta   90.00
_cell.angle_gamma   90.00
#
_symmetry.space_group_name_H-M   'P 1'
#
loop_
_entity.id
_entity.type
_entity.pdbx_description
1 polymer ?
#
loop_
_entity_poly.entity_id
_entity_poly.type
_entity_poly.pdbx_seq_one_letter_code
_entity_poly.pdbx_strand_id
1 'polypeptide(L)'
;AGSIKIEPITVEKKYFGTRFYFTAHMDTIAYNMSVDIGFGDVVIPHSTTIDFPLLLSDIPSVNIQAYSLETVIAEKFHTMIDRDVLNSRMKDFFDCYQLLTKRNLNDDALYDAIEATFDNRGLAYNPDLQLFTDSFATDGARISRWKAFLRKIQWKEALDFDTVMKVIRDRLQPMAERYWIKLSK
;
A
#
# COMPACT_ATOMS: atom_id res chain seq x y z
N ALA A 1 -0.54 36.26 4.31
CA ALA A 1 -0.21 35.12 5.19
C ALA A 1 -0.86 33.87 4.61
N GLY A 2 -0.09 32.85 4.21
CA GLY A 2 -0.65 31.62 3.66
C GLY A 2 -1.39 30.86 4.76
N SER A 3 -2.69 30.67 4.62
CA SER A 3 -3.49 29.93 5.60
C SER A 3 -3.28 28.43 5.42
N ILE A 4 -2.78 27.76 6.45
CA ILE A 4 -2.81 26.29 6.52
C ILE A 4 -4.26 25.89 6.83
N LYS A 5 -4.86 25.06 5.97
CA LYS A 5 -6.19 24.48 6.22
C LYS A 5 -6.03 23.05 6.69
N ILE A 6 -6.85 22.63 7.65
CA ILE A 6 -6.80 21.31 8.26
C ILE A 6 -8.15 20.62 8.07
N GLU A 7 -8.14 19.33 7.74
CA GLU A 7 -9.34 18.49 7.79
C GLU A 7 -9.00 17.07 8.27
N PRO A 8 -9.95 16.36 8.92
CA PRO A 8 -9.74 14.97 9.29
C PRO A 8 -9.63 14.09 8.04
N ILE A 9 -8.74 13.10 8.07
CA ILE A 9 -8.71 12.05 7.05
C ILE A 9 -9.71 10.99 7.48
N THR A 10 -10.76 10.81 6.69
CA THR A 10 -11.74 9.75 6.92
C THR A 10 -11.12 8.40 6.57
N VAL A 11 -10.61 7.71 7.58
CA VAL A 11 -10.23 6.30 7.50
C VAL A 11 -10.97 5.58 8.62
N GLU A 12 -11.50 4.40 8.33
CA GLU A 12 -11.97 3.44 9.34
C GLU A 12 -10.77 2.96 10.19
N LYS A 13 -10.22 3.84 11.03
CA LYS A 13 -9.10 3.55 11.93
C LYS A 13 -9.44 4.04 13.35
N LYS A 14 -8.84 3.39 14.34
CA LYS A 14 -8.91 3.76 15.77
C LYS A 14 -8.37 5.17 16.07
N TYR A 15 -7.43 5.66 15.25
CA TYR A 15 -6.88 7.01 15.34
C TYR A 15 -7.18 7.79 14.07
N PHE A 16 -7.80 8.96 14.21
CA PHE A 16 -8.09 9.84 13.08
C PHE A 16 -6.81 10.52 12.61
N GLY A 17 -6.44 10.30 11.35
CA GLY A 17 -5.38 11.06 10.70
C GLY A 17 -5.82 12.49 10.39
N THR A 18 -4.86 13.35 10.07
CA THR A 18 -5.11 14.76 9.74
C THR A 18 -4.46 15.12 8.41
N ARG A 19 -5.24 15.74 7.51
CA ARG A 19 -4.75 16.29 6.25
C ARG A 19 -4.54 17.79 6.40
N PHE A 20 -3.36 18.24 6.03
CA PHE A 20 -2.97 19.64 5.98
C PHE A 20 -2.93 20.09 4.52
N TYR A 21 -3.54 21.23 4.22
CA TYR A 21 -3.40 21.92 2.94
C TYR A 21 -2.58 23.18 3.12
N PHE A 22 -1.67 23.42 2.19
CA PHE A 22 -0.84 24.61 2.16
C PHE A 22 -0.49 24.98 0.73
N THR A 23 -0.30 26.27 0.47
CA THR A 23 0.16 26.75 -0.83
C THR A 23 1.68 26.77 -0.85
N ALA A 24 2.29 26.00 -1.74
CA ALA A 24 3.70 26.09 -2.05
C ALA A 24 3.93 27.03 -3.24
N HIS A 25 5.03 27.75 -3.18
CA HIS A 25 5.43 28.71 -4.20
C HIS A 25 6.79 28.30 -4.78
N MET A 26 6.91 28.36 -6.11
CA MET A 26 8.17 28.23 -6.83
C MET A 26 8.19 29.29 -7.93
N ASP A 27 9.00 30.33 -7.74
CA ASP A 27 8.97 31.54 -8.55
C ASP A 27 7.53 32.11 -8.69
N THR A 28 6.99 32.21 -9.89
CA THR A 28 5.62 32.70 -10.15
C THR A 28 4.53 31.64 -9.98
N ILE A 29 4.91 30.36 -9.80
CA ILE A 29 3.97 29.25 -9.64
C ILE A 29 3.49 29.20 -8.19
N ALA A 30 2.17 29.14 -8.01
CA ALA A 30 1.53 28.83 -6.73
C ALA A 30 0.71 27.54 -6.87
N TYR A 31 0.99 26.55 -6.01
CA TYR A 31 0.33 25.25 -6.06
C TYR A 31 -0.18 24.84 -4.67
N ASN A 32 -1.45 24.43 -4.58
CA ASN A 32 -2.02 23.96 -3.33
C ASN A 32 -1.67 22.48 -3.10
N MET A 33 -0.76 22.23 -2.17
CA MET A 33 -0.33 20.89 -1.77
C MET A 33 -1.11 20.39 -0.55
N SER A 34 -1.11 19.07 -0.37
CA SER A 34 -1.65 18.42 0.83
C SER A 34 -0.68 17.40 1.40
N VAL A 35 -0.61 17.32 2.73
CA VAL A 35 0.14 16.29 3.47
C VAL A 35 -0.79 15.59 4.46
N ASP A 36 -0.73 14.26 4.45
CA ASP A 36 -1.50 13.40 5.33
C ASP A 36 -0.64 12.90 6.48
N ILE A 37 -1.10 13.09 7.71
CA ILE A 37 -0.48 12.55 8.92
C ILE A 37 -1.41 11.47 9.46
N GLY A 38 -1.00 10.21 9.30
CA GLY A 38 -1.64 9.04 9.90
C GLY A 38 -0.99 8.65 11.23
N PHE A 39 -1.76 8.04 12.12
CA PHE A 39 -1.28 7.54 13.41
C PHE A 39 -1.66 6.07 13.61
N GLY A 40 -0.86 5.37 14.41
CA GLY A 40 -1.19 4.04 14.92
C GLY A 40 -0.80 2.87 14.02
N ASP A 41 -0.02 3.08 12.96
CA ASP A 41 0.61 1.98 12.23
C ASP A 41 1.95 1.59 12.88
N VAL A 42 2.25 0.30 12.84
CA VAL A 42 3.51 -0.28 13.33
C VAL A 42 4.46 -0.42 12.15
N VAL A 43 5.69 0.10 12.29
CA VAL A 43 6.70 0.10 11.22
C VAL A 43 7.77 -0.92 11.57
N ILE A 44 7.66 -2.10 10.93
CA ILE A 44 8.60 -3.22 11.08
C ILE A 44 9.01 -3.68 9.68
N PRO A 45 10.32 -3.78 9.40
CA PRO A 45 11.45 -3.24 10.17
C PRO A 45 11.41 -1.71 10.31
N HIS A 46 12.30 -1.14 11.14
CA HIS A 46 12.39 0.31 11.34
C HIS A 46 12.52 1.08 10.02
N SER A 47 12.03 2.32 10.00
CA SER A 47 12.15 3.20 8.83
C SER A 47 13.61 3.36 8.40
N THR A 48 13.82 3.44 7.10
CA THR A 48 15.14 3.63 6.50
C THR A 48 15.25 5.02 5.92
N THR A 49 16.45 5.59 6.00
CA THR A 49 16.74 6.85 5.31
C THR A 49 16.88 6.57 3.82
N ILE A 50 16.16 7.32 2.99
CA ILE A 50 16.31 7.31 1.54
C ILE A 50 16.78 8.68 1.05
N ASP A 51 17.66 8.66 0.05
CA ASP A 51 17.97 9.85 -0.74
C ASP A 51 16.82 10.08 -1.73
N PHE A 52 16.08 11.16 -1.54
CA PHE A 52 15.00 11.50 -2.47
C PHE A 52 15.59 12.10 -3.76
N PRO A 53 15.20 11.61 -4.95
CA PRO A 53 15.77 12.08 -6.19
C PRO A 53 15.47 13.58 -6.38
N LEU A 54 16.52 14.34 -6.67
CA LEU A 54 16.42 15.76 -6.92
C LEU A 54 15.90 16.02 -8.33
N LEU A 55 14.90 16.89 -8.44
CA LEU A 55 14.41 17.39 -9.73
C LEU A 55 15.29 18.54 -10.27
N LEU A 56 15.94 19.27 -9.38
CA LEU A 56 16.78 20.43 -9.69
C LEU A 56 18.21 20.17 -9.18
N SER A 57 19.19 20.35 -10.06
CA SER A 57 20.59 19.98 -9.80
C SER A 57 21.30 20.89 -8.79
N ASP A 58 20.76 22.07 -8.52
CA ASP A 58 21.30 23.12 -7.67
C ASP A 58 20.72 23.11 -6.23
N ILE A 59 19.84 22.16 -5.92
CA ILE A 59 19.25 21.99 -4.59
C ILE A 59 20.00 20.89 -3.82
N PRO A 60 20.28 21.06 -2.51
CA PRO A 60 20.91 20.01 -1.70
C PRO A 60 20.06 18.75 -1.63
N SER A 61 20.71 17.59 -1.50
CA SER A 61 20.02 16.31 -1.32
C SER A 61 19.13 16.33 -0.08
N VAL A 62 17.97 15.68 -0.18
CA VAL A 62 17.02 15.57 0.92
C VAL A 62 16.99 14.11 1.36
N ASN A 63 17.38 13.89 2.61
CA ASN A 63 17.25 12.62 3.29
C ASN A 63 15.85 12.54 3.92
N ILE A 64 15.09 11.51 3.60
CA ILE A 64 13.74 11.30 4.13
C ILE A 64 13.68 9.94 4.82
N GLN A 65 13.03 9.88 5.98
CA GLN A 65 12.66 8.61 6.60
C GLN A 65 11.49 8.00 5.83
N ALA A 66 11.71 6.84 5.23
CA ALA A 66 10.70 6.09 4.50
C ALA A 66 10.43 4.75 5.17
N TYR A 67 9.20 4.26 5.00
CA TYR A 67 8.87 2.90 5.42
C TYR A 67 9.68 1.90 4.60
N SER A 68 10.01 0.78 5.23
CA SER A 68 10.60 -0.33 4.51
C SER A 68 9.63 -0.86 3.45
N LEU A 69 10.14 -1.53 2.43
CA LEU A 69 9.30 -2.10 1.38
C LEU A 69 8.39 -3.21 1.95
N GLU A 70 8.88 -3.94 2.94
CA GLU A 70 8.16 -4.97 3.67
C GLU A 70 6.93 -4.41 4.38
N THR A 71 7.08 -3.31 5.15
CA THR A 71 5.93 -2.64 5.80
C THR A 71 4.92 -2.17 4.76
N VAL A 72 5.38 -1.59 3.65
CA VAL A 72 4.48 -1.11 2.57
C VAL A 72 3.69 -2.28 1.96
N ILE A 73 4.31 -3.43 1.75
CA ILE A 73 3.63 -4.63 1.24
C ILE A 73 2.65 -5.16 2.28
N ALA A 74 3.07 -5.27 3.54
CA ALA A 74 2.24 -5.78 4.64
C ALA A 74 0.94 -4.97 4.80
N GLU A 75 1.01 -3.65 4.76
CA GLU A 75 -0.17 -2.78 4.85
C GLU A 75 -1.14 -2.94 3.67
N LYS A 76 -0.58 -3.03 2.46
CA LYS A 76 -1.38 -3.27 1.24
C LYS A 76 -2.03 -4.64 1.30
N PHE A 77 -1.29 -5.65 1.73
CA PHE A 77 -1.76 -7.01 1.84
C PHE A 77 -2.87 -7.15 2.89
N HIS A 78 -2.70 -6.54 4.06
CA HIS A 78 -3.77 -6.46 5.07
C HIS A 78 -5.05 -5.89 4.46
N THR A 79 -4.93 -4.76 3.75
CA THR A 79 -6.08 -4.11 3.08
C THR A 79 -6.72 -5.01 2.03
N MET A 80 -5.94 -5.84 1.33
CA MET A 80 -6.46 -6.81 0.37
C MET A 80 -7.30 -7.88 1.04
N ILE A 81 -6.84 -8.45 2.15
CA ILE A 81 -7.57 -9.47 2.90
C ILE A 81 -8.82 -8.87 3.55
N ASP A 82 -8.65 -7.76 4.28
CA ASP A 82 -9.71 -7.13 5.07
C ASP A 82 -10.90 -6.66 4.21
N ARG A 83 -10.61 -6.08 3.04
CA ARG A 83 -11.66 -5.59 2.12
C ARG A 83 -12.16 -6.65 1.14
N ASP A 84 -11.41 -7.72 0.94
CA ASP A 84 -11.70 -8.85 0.05
C ASP A 84 -12.44 -8.44 -1.25
N VAL A 85 -13.63 -9.00 -1.51
CA VAL A 85 -14.42 -8.74 -2.73
C VAL A 85 -14.84 -7.28 -2.90
N LEU A 86 -14.98 -6.55 -1.79
CA LEU A 86 -15.34 -5.12 -1.75
C LEU A 86 -14.15 -4.20 -2.07
N ASN A 87 -12.93 -4.76 -2.19
CA ASN A 87 -11.75 -3.96 -2.44
C ASN A 87 -11.79 -3.31 -3.84
N SER A 88 -11.77 -1.98 -3.86
CA SER A 88 -11.75 -1.14 -5.06
C SER A 88 -10.39 -0.49 -5.32
N ARG A 89 -9.39 -0.66 -4.43
CA ARG A 89 -8.09 0.01 -4.50
C ARG A 89 -7.14 -0.75 -5.43
N MET A 90 -7.40 -0.70 -6.74
CA MET A 90 -6.59 -1.38 -7.76
C MET A 90 -5.11 -0.98 -7.71
N LYS A 91 -4.81 0.26 -7.29
CA LYS A 91 -3.44 0.72 -7.08
C LYS A 91 -2.66 -0.15 -6.09
N ASP A 92 -3.29 -0.64 -5.03
CA ASP A 92 -2.59 -1.47 -4.03
C ASP A 92 -2.13 -2.80 -4.62
N PHE A 93 -2.96 -3.42 -5.46
CA PHE A 93 -2.60 -4.64 -6.20
C PHE A 93 -1.43 -4.39 -7.15
N PHE A 94 -1.47 -3.28 -7.89
CA PHE A 94 -0.38 -2.89 -8.80
C PHE A 94 0.93 -2.62 -8.07
N ASP A 95 0.89 -1.80 -7.02
CA ASP A 95 2.10 -1.46 -6.26
C ASP A 95 2.69 -2.72 -5.60
N CYS A 96 1.85 -3.56 -4.99
CA CYS A 96 2.28 -4.82 -4.38
C CYS A 96 2.94 -5.75 -5.42
N TYR A 97 2.31 -5.96 -6.58
CA TYR A 97 2.89 -6.73 -7.68
C TYR A 97 4.25 -6.17 -8.12
N GLN A 98 4.36 -4.86 -8.32
CA GLN A 98 5.62 -4.24 -8.75
C GLN A 98 6.72 -4.40 -7.70
N LEU A 99 6.38 -4.30 -6.42
CA LEU A 99 7.34 -4.50 -5.33
C LEU A 99 7.79 -5.97 -5.26
N LEU A 100 6.86 -6.93 -5.31
CA LEU A 100 7.15 -8.36 -5.24
C LEU A 100 7.98 -8.87 -6.43
N THR A 101 7.85 -8.25 -7.61
CA THR A 101 8.52 -8.68 -8.85
C THR A 101 9.82 -7.94 -9.15
N LYS A 102 9.97 -6.69 -8.71
CA LYS A 102 11.11 -5.83 -9.11
C LYS A 102 12.08 -5.53 -7.97
N ARG A 103 11.74 -5.88 -6.74
CA ARG A 103 12.58 -5.62 -5.56
C ARG A 103 13.02 -6.95 -4.97
N ASN A 104 14.26 -6.97 -4.48
CA ASN A 104 14.75 -8.07 -3.68
C ASN A 104 14.27 -7.87 -2.25
N LEU A 105 13.48 -8.80 -1.74
CA LEU A 105 12.87 -8.74 -0.42
C LEU A 105 13.37 -9.93 0.39
N ASN A 106 13.67 -9.71 1.66
CA ASN A 106 13.92 -10.81 2.58
C ASN A 106 12.58 -11.37 3.06
N ASP A 107 12.33 -12.66 2.82
CA ASP A 107 11.03 -13.28 3.12
C ASP A 107 10.74 -13.34 4.64
N ASP A 108 11.76 -13.47 5.49
CA ASP A 108 11.59 -13.43 6.96
C ASP A 108 11.19 -12.02 7.42
N ALA A 109 11.91 -10.99 6.96
CA ALA A 109 11.57 -9.60 7.28
C ALA A 109 10.19 -9.19 6.74
N LEU A 110 9.80 -9.72 5.57
CA LEU A 110 8.46 -9.52 5.02
C LEU A 110 7.39 -10.19 5.89
N TYR A 111 7.64 -11.41 6.36
CA TYR A 111 6.73 -12.09 7.27
C TYR A 111 6.58 -11.36 8.60
N ASP A 112 7.68 -10.89 9.20
CA ASP A 112 7.67 -10.12 10.44
C ASP A 112 6.86 -8.82 10.29
N ALA A 113 6.99 -8.14 9.14
CA ALA A 113 6.20 -6.96 8.81
C ALA A 113 4.70 -7.27 8.67
N ILE A 114 4.36 -8.39 8.01
CA ILE A 114 2.98 -8.86 7.85
C ILE A 114 2.36 -9.16 9.21
N GLU A 115 3.05 -9.93 10.04
CA GLU A 115 2.61 -10.29 11.38
C GLU A 115 2.36 -9.04 12.23
N ALA A 116 3.34 -8.15 12.33
CA ALA A 116 3.21 -6.92 13.10
C ALA A 116 2.05 -6.02 12.61
N THR A 117 1.85 -5.95 11.29
CA THR A 117 0.75 -5.18 10.70
C THR A 117 -0.61 -5.81 11.01
N PHE A 118 -0.73 -7.13 10.88
CA PHE A 118 -1.97 -7.85 11.07
C PHE A 118 -2.40 -7.86 12.54
N ASP A 119 -1.44 -8.06 13.45
CA ASP A 119 -1.65 -7.98 14.90
C ASP A 119 -2.09 -6.56 15.29
N ASN A 120 -1.42 -5.52 14.79
CA ASN A 120 -1.74 -4.13 15.12
C ASN A 120 -3.12 -3.69 14.61
N ARG A 121 -3.50 -4.13 13.42
CA ARG A 121 -4.78 -3.76 12.79
C ARG A 121 -5.94 -4.68 13.19
N GLY A 122 -5.66 -5.80 13.86
CA GLY A 122 -6.67 -6.73 14.36
C GLY A 122 -7.35 -7.53 13.25
N LEU A 123 -6.56 -8.12 12.35
CA LEU A 123 -7.10 -8.89 11.22
C LEU A 123 -7.91 -10.11 11.71
N ALA A 124 -9.22 -10.09 11.47
CA ALA A 124 -10.09 -11.22 11.78
C ALA A 124 -9.86 -12.38 10.79
N TYR A 125 -9.88 -13.61 11.30
CA TYR A 125 -9.90 -14.79 10.44
C TYR A 125 -11.23 -14.88 9.69
N ASN A 126 -11.17 -15.01 8.37
CA ASN A 126 -12.34 -15.19 7.50
C ASN A 126 -12.19 -16.52 6.73
N PRO A 127 -12.96 -17.57 7.07
CA PRO A 127 -12.90 -18.85 6.35
C PRO A 127 -13.45 -18.75 4.91
N ASP A 128 -14.26 -17.74 4.61
CA ASP A 128 -14.87 -17.52 3.29
C ASP A 128 -14.08 -16.53 2.42
N LEU A 129 -12.82 -16.24 2.77
CA LEU A 129 -11.97 -15.29 2.06
C LEU A 129 -11.86 -15.63 0.56
N GLN A 130 -12.28 -14.72 -0.30
CA GLN A 130 -12.24 -14.94 -1.76
C GLN A 130 -10.93 -14.48 -2.40
N LEU A 131 -10.13 -13.64 -1.75
CA LEU A 131 -8.93 -13.01 -2.32
C LEU A 131 -8.03 -13.96 -3.11
N PHE A 132 -7.88 -15.21 -2.67
CA PHE A 132 -6.99 -16.20 -3.28
C PHE A 132 -7.67 -17.16 -4.26
N THR A 133 -8.97 -17.02 -4.52
CA THR A 133 -9.70 -17.89 -5.44
C THR A 133 -9.57 -17.45 -6.90
N ASP A 134 -9.76 -18.37 -7.83
CA ASP A 134 -9.78 -18.04 -9.25
C ASP A 134 -10.99 -17.15 -9.62
N SER A 135 -12.11 -17.32 -8.93
CA SER A 135 -13.29 -16.46 -9.14
C SER A 135 -13.01 -14.99 -8.80
N PHE A 136 -12.17 -14.73 -7.79
CA PHE A 136 -11.75 -13.35 -7.47
C PHE A 136 -10.90 -12.74 -8.58
N ALA A 137 -9.93 -13.50 -9.10
CA ALA A 137 -9.01 -13.05 -10.15
C ALA A 137 -9.70 -12.88 -11.52
N THR A 138 -10.75 -13.66 -11.78
CA THR A 138 -11.46 -13.69 -13.08
C THR A 138 -12.77 -12.89 -13.12
N ASP A 139 -13.17 -12.26 -12.01
CA ASP A 139 -14.36 -11.41 -11.94
C ASP A 139 -14.35 -10.26 -12.96
N GLY A 140 -15.41 -10.17 -13.76
CA GLY A 140 -15.53 -9.18 -14.83
C GLY A 140 -15.52 -7.73 -14.34
N ALA A 141 -16.13 -7.46 -13.18
CA ALA A 141 -16.18 -6.10 -12.63
C ALA A 141 -14.79 -5.63 -12.14
N ARG A 142 -14.02 -6.51 -11.50
CA ARG A 142 -12.65 -6.24 -11.07
C ARG A 142 -11.68 -6.11 -12.23
N ILE A 143 -11.77 -6.98 -13.23
CA ILE A 143 -10.99 -6.83 -14.48
C ILE A 143 -11.28 -5.49 -15.14
N SER A 144 -12.54 -5.04 -15.16
CA SER A 144 -12.91 -3.74 -15.71
C SER A 144 -12.30 -2.58 -14.91
N ARG A 145 -12.33 -2.65 -13.57
CA ARG A 145 -11.67 -1.68 -12.69
C ARG A 145 -10.16 -1.65 -12.88
N TRP A 146 -9.54 -2.82 -13.03
CA TRP A 146 -8.11 -2.97 -13.28
C TRP A 146 -7.68 -2.31 -14.61
N LYS A 147 -8.38 -2.61 -15.71
CA LYS A 147 -8.13 -1.98 -17.02
C LYS A 147 -8.30 -0.46 -16.97
N ALA A 148 -9.33 0.01 -16.28
CA ALA A 148 -9.55 1.45 -16.09
C ALA A 148 -8.41 2.10 -15.28
N PHE A 149 -7.92 1.43 -14.24
CA PHE A 149 -6.77 1.88 -13.45
C PHE A 149 -5.49 1.96 -14.30
N LEU A 150 -5.14 0.91 -15.05
CA LEU A 150 -3.95 0.90 -15.91
C LEU A 150 -3.99 2.04 -16.95
N ARG A 151 -5.16 2.28 -17.55
CA ARG A 151 -5.35 3.41 -18.48
C ARG A 151 -5.14 4.76 -17.78
N LYS A 152 -5.64 4.92 -16.55
CA LYS A 152 -5.50 6.16 -15.76
C LYS A 152 -4.03 6.49 -15.47
N ILE A 153 -3.21 5.49 -15.17
CA ILE A 153 -1.77 5.69 -14.91
C ILE A 153 -0.93 5.62 -16.20
N GLN A 154 -1.55 5.53 -17.37
CA GLN A 154 -0.90 5.44 -18.68
C GLN A 154 0.11 4.28 -18.76
N TRP A 155 -0.19 3.15 -18.12
CA TRP A 155 0.65 1.96 -18.17
C TRP A 155 0.61 1.34 -19.56
N LYS A 156 1.79 1.10 -20.16
CA LYS A 156 1.91 0.72 -21.57
C LYS A 156 1.99 -0.78 -21.79
N GLU A 157 2.50 -1.52 -20.82
CA GLU A 157 2.67 -2.97 -20.94
C GLU A 157 1.36 -3.70 -20.65
N ALA A 158 1.09 -4.77 -21.39
CA ALA A 158 -0.02 -5.65 -21.09
C ALA A 158 0.22 -6.32 -19.73
N LEU A 159 -0.70 -6.10 -18.78
CA LEU A 159 -0.65 -6.70 -17.46
C LEU A 159 -2.05 -7.10 -17.05
N ASP A 160 -2.33 -8.39 -17.15
CA ASP A 160 -3.62 -8.95 -16.76
C ASP A 160 -3.75 -9.06 -15.25
N PHE A 161 -4.96 -8.86 -14.73
CA PHE A 161 -5.22 -8.93 -13.29
C PHE A 161 -4.95 -10.34 -12.73
N ASP A 162 -5.21 -11.38 -13.53
CA ASP A 162 -4.89 -12.76 -13.17
C ASP A 162 -3.38 -12.97 -12.94
N THR A 163 -2.53 -12.39 -13.79
CA THR A 163 -1.06 -12.42 -13.61
C THR A 163 -0.63 -11.76 -12.30
N VAL A 164 -1.25 -10.61 -11.98
CA VAL A 164 -1.01 -9.91 -10.71
C VAL A 164 -1.41 -10.78 -9.52
N MET A 165 -2.59 -11.39 -9.58
CA MET A 165 -3.10 -12.24 -8.52
C MET A 165 -2.32 -13.53 -8.36
N LYS A 166 -1.79 -14.12 -9.43
CA LYS A 166 -0.89 -15.29 -9.35
C LYS A 166 0.34 -14.97 -8.50
N VAL A 167 1.04 -13.87 -8.78
CA VAL A 167 2.21 -13.46 -7.98
C VAL A 167 1.84 -13.20 -6.52
N ILE A 168 0.72 -12.51 -6.28
CA ILE A 168 0.26 -12.22 -4.91
C ILE A 168 -0.07 -13.53 -4.16
N ARG A 169 -0.77 -14.47 -4.80
CA ARG A 169 -1.07 -15.79 -4.22
C ARG A 169 0.20 -16.54 -3.89
N ASP A 170 1.07 -16.74 -4.88
CA ASP A 170 2.28 -17.54 -4.74
C ASP A 170 3.21 -17.01 -3.64
N ARG A 171 3.30 -15.68 -3.48
CA ARG A 171 4.21 -15.05 -2.51
C ARG A 171 3.58 -14.82 -1.14
N LEU A 172 2.32 -14.40 -1.08
CA LEU A 172 1.73 -13.88 0.17
C LEU A 172 0.71 -14.81 0.81
N GLN A 173 0.05 -15.70 0.06
CA GLN A 173 -0.90 -16.65 0.63
C GLN A 173 -0.24 -17.57 1.69
N PRO A 174 0.95 -18.17 1.45
CA PRO A 174 1.60 -19.00 2.46
C PRO A 174 1.93 -18.23 3.76
N MET A 175 2.20 -16.93 3.66
CA MET A 175 2.48 -16.07 4.81
C MET A 175 1.21 -15.80 5.63
N ALA A 176 0.07 -15.57 4.98
CA ALA A 176 -1.22 -15.44 5.67
C ALA A 176 -1.64 -16.75 6.34
N GLU A 177 -1.47 -17.89 5.67
CA GLU A 177 -1.74 -19.22 6.23
C GLU A 177 -0.87 -19.48 7.47
N ARG A 178 0.43 -19.17 7.40
CA ARG A 178 1.35 -19.25 8.55
C ARG A 178 0.88 -18.38 9.72
N TYR A 179 0.42 -17.15 9.46
CA TYR A 179 -0.13 -16.26 10.47
C TYR A 179 -1.39 -16.82 11.14
N TRP A 180 -2.35 -17.36 10.39
CA TRP A 180 -3.57 -17.95 10.98
C TRP A 180 -3.30 -19.25 11.75
N ILE A 181 -2.31 -20.06 11.33
CA ILE A 181 -1.86 -21.22 12.11
C ILE A 181 -1.29 -20.79 13.46
N LYS A 182 -0.58 -19.65 13.53
CA LYS A 182 -0.11 -19.09 14.80
C LYS A 182 -1.27 -18.70 15.71
N LEU A 183 -2.30 -18.03 15.18
CA LEU A 183 -3.46 -17.59 15.98
C LEU A 183 -4.34 -18.72 16.52
N SER A 184 -4.27 -19.92 15.93
CA SER A 184 -5.02 -21.10 16.39
C SER A 184 -4.30 -21.94 17.45
N LYS A 185 -3.08 -21.55 17.84
CA LYS A 185 -2.31 -22.14 18.94
C LYS A 185 -2.43 -21.31 20.21
#